data_AF-A0A7S4CFE9-F1
#
_entry.id   AF-A0A7S4CFE9-F1
#
_cell.length_a   1.000
_cell.length_b   1.000
_cell.length_c   1.000
_cell.angle_alpha   90.00
_cell.angle_beta   90.00
_cell.angle_gamma   90.00
#
_symmetry.space_group_name_H-M   'P 1'
#
loop_
_entity.id
_entity.type
_entity.pdbx_description
1 polymer ?
#
loop_
_entity_poly.entity_id
_entity_poly.type
_entity_poly.pdbx_seq_one_letter_code
_entity_poly.pdbx_strand_id
1 'polypeptide(L)'
;CLGWRREDGEFVWVSYATFERESRALGRELQRLLPPGTHVGIVGHNCYEWFLADFACLWAGFPSVPLSEAWDSGIMEAVLHQADVAACCCTPAELPKVLGVAA
;
A
#
# COMPACT_ATOMS: atom_id res chain seq x y z
N CYS A 1 -8.74 15.24 -10.57
CA CYS A 1 -9.42 14.43 -9.54
C CYS A 1 -8.90 13.00 -9.64
N LEU A 2 -8.97 12.23 -8.55
CA LEU A 2 -8.76 10.78 -8.59
C LEU A 2 -10.12 10.11 -8.39
N GLY A 3 -10.40 9.05 -9.13
CA GLY A 3 -11.67 8.34 -9.05
C GLY A 3 -11.49 6.84 -9.12
N TRP A 4 -12.43 6.13 -8.49
CA TRP A 4 -12.48 4.69 -8.47
C TRP A 4 -13.94 4.23 -8.55
N ARG A 5 -14.12 2.98 -8.98
CA ARG A 5 -15.43 2.35 -9.09
C ARG A 5 -15.74 1.60 -7.79
N ARG A 6 -16.90 1.86 -7.21
CA ARG A 6 -17.43 1.14 -6.05
C ARG A 6 -18.05 -0.19 -6.48
N GLU A 7 -18.31 -1.06 -5.50
CA GLU A 7 -18.94 -2.37 -5.72
C GLU A 7 -20.33 -2.26 -6.37
N ASP A 8 -21.07 -1.19 -6.07
CA ASP A 8 -22.38 -0.88 -6.67
C ASP A 8 -22.29 -0.41 -8.14
N GLY A 9 -21.08 -0.28 -8.68
CA GLY A 9 -20.83 0.14 -10.06
C GLY A 9 -20.70 1.66 -10.23
N GLU A 10 -21.00 2.44 -9.21
CA GLU A 10 -20.89 3.90 -9.25
C GLU A 10 -19.44 4.35 -9.13
N PHE A 11 -19.10 5.45 -9.82
CA PHE A 11 -17.80 6.08 -9.69
C PHE A 11 -17.83 7.15 -8.62
N VAL A 12 -16.86 7.10 -7.71
CA VAL A 12 -16.63 8.16 -6.72
C VAL A 12 -15.34 8.88 -7.07
N TRP A 13 -15.33 10.17 -6.77
CA TRP A 13 -14.24 11.07 -7.13
C TRP A 13 -13.85 11.92 -5.93
N VAL A 14 -12.54 12.15 -5.80
CA VAL A 14 -11.97 13.13 -4.89
C VAL A 14 -11.17 14.17 -5.65
N SER A 15 -11.12 15.39 -5.12
CA SER A 15 -10.21 16.41 -5.62
C SER A 15 -8.75 16.00 -5.38
N TYR A 16 -7.81 16.52 -6.18
CA TYR A 16 -6.39 16.28 -5.92
C TYR A 16 -5.95 16.85 -4.56
N ALA A 17 -6.54 17.97 -4.12
CA ALA A 17 -6.27 18.54 -2.80
C ALA A 17 -6.75 17.62 -1.65
N THR A 18 -7.87 16.92 -1.83
CA THR A 18 -8.33 15.90 -0.88
C THR A 18 -7.39 14.71 -0.85
N PHE A 19 -7.04 14.16 -2.01
CA PHE A 19 -6.11 13.04 -2.11
C PHE A 19 -4.73 13.35 -1.52
N GLU A 20 -4.18 14.54 -1.81
CA GLU A 20 -2.91 14.98 -1.23
C GLU A 20 -3.00 15.06 0.30
N ARG A 21 -4.07 15.66 0.85
CA ARG A 21 -4.25 15.77 2.30
C ARG A 21 -4.32 14.41 2.97
N GLU A 22 -5.05 13.47 2.40
CA GLU A 22 -5.24 12.12 2.94
C GLU A 22 -3.97 11.28 2.84
N SER A 23 -3.31 11.24 1.68
CA SER A 23 -2.04 10.51 1.50
C SER A 23 -0.93 11.06 2.39
N ARG A 24 -0.83 12.39 2.55
CA ARG A 24 0.12 12.99 3.51
C ARG A 24 -0.22 12.67 4.96
N ALA A 25 -1.50 12.56 5.32
CA ALA A 25 -1.91 12.17 6.66
C ALA A 25 -1.48 10.73 6.98
N LEU A 26 -1.74 9.80 6.06
CA LEU A 26 -1.25 8.42 6.18
C LEU A 26 0.28 8.37 6.26
N GLY A 27 1.00 9.13 5.42
CA GLY A 27 2.46 9.18 5.44
C GLY A 27 3.03 9.65 6.79
N ARG A 28 2.40 10.64 7.43
CA ARG A 28 2.79 11.08 8.79
C ARG A 28 2.62 9.98 9.83
N GLU A 29 1.54 9.21 9.75
CA GLU A 29 1.35 8.07 10.68
C GLU A 29 2.36 6.96 10.42
N LEU A 30 2.69 6.65 9.16
CA LEU A 30 3.76 5.71 8.82
C LEU A 30 5.12 6.17 9.42
N GLN A 31 5.44 7.47 9.38
CA GLN A 31 6.65 8.01 10.02
C GLN A 31 6.68 7.86 11.55
N ARG A 32 5.52 7.76 12.20
CA ARG A 32 5.44 7.50 13.65
C ARG A 32 5.60 6.01 13.97
N LEU A 33 5.22 5.14 13.04
CA LEU A 33 5.21 3.68 13.24
C LEU A 33 6.52 3.01 12.77
N LEU A 34 7.17 3.58 11.76
CA LEU A 34 8.28 2.95 11.05
C LEU A 34 9.56 3.80 11.13
N PRO A 35 10.74 3.16 11.27
CA PRO A 35 12.02 3.84 11.14
C PRO A 35 12.19 4.48 9.75
N PRO A 36 12.88 5.63 9.63
CA PRO A 36 13.18 6.24 8.33
C PRO A 36 13.87 5.26 7.36
N GLY A 37 13.41 5.25 6.11
CA GLY A 37 13.98 4.40 5.06
C GLY A 37 13.47 2.96 5.03
N THR A 38 12.55 2.57 5.91
CA THR A 38 11.86 1.27 5.84
C THR A 38 11.22 1.04 4.46
N HIS A 39 11.50 -0.10 3.84
CA HIS A 39 10.79 -0.55 2.64
C HIS A 39 9.38 -1.03 3.02
N VAL A 40 8.38 -0.49 2.34
CA VAL A 40 6.97 -0.76 2.62
C VAL A 40 6.34 -1.50 1.44
N GLY A 41 5.92 -2.74 1.68
CA GLY A 41 5.16 -3.53 0.71
C GLY A 41 3.74 -2.98 0.55
N ILE A 42 3.20 -2.97 -0.67
CA ILE A 42 1.82 -2.55 -0.94
C ILE A 42 1.14 -3.60 -1.82
N VAL A 43 0.07 -4.22 -1.31
CA VAL A 43 -0.66 -5.28 -2.01
C VAL A 43 -2.17 -5.08 -1.94
N GLY A 44 -2.84 -5.31 -3.06
CA GLY A 44 -4.29 -5.28 -3.16
C GLY A 44 -4.75 -4.81 -4.52
N HIS A 45 -6.04 -5.02 -4.77
CA HIS A 45 -6.69 -4.63 -6.01
C HIS A 45 -6.52 -3.14 -6.31
N ASN A 46 -6.79 -2.77 -7.56
CA ASN A 46 -6.78 -1.40 -8.03
C ASN A 46 -7.87 -0.56 -7.31
N CYS A 47 -7.57 -0.15 -6.08
CA CYS A 47 -8.42 0.61 -5.18
C CYS A 47 -7.80 1.96 -4.84
N TYR A 48 -8.63 2.86 -4.30
CA TYR A 48 -8.19 4.18 -3.90
C TYR A 48 -7.11 4.14 -2.81
N GLU A 49 -7.25 3.22 -1.85
CA GLU A 49 -6.37 3.04 -0.72
C GLU A 49 -4.96 2.60 -1.14
N TRP A 50 -4.84 1.84 -2.24
CA TRP A 50 -3.55 1.46 -2.80
C TRP A 50 -2.77 2.71 -3.24
N PHE A 51 -3.41 3.63 -3.97
CA PHE A 51 -2.81 4.90 -4.36
C PHE A 51 -2.48 5.78 -3.15
N LEU A 52 -3.34 5.79 -2.12
CA LEU A 52 -3.06 6.50 -0.88
C LEU A 52 -1.78 5.97 -0.21
N ALA A 53 -1.61 4.65 -0.13
CA ALA A 53 -0.44 4.02 0.49
C ALA A 53 0.85 4.33 -0.28
N ASP A 54 0.81 4.26 -1.62
CA ASP A 54 1.98 4.57 -2.45
C ASP A 54 2.41 6.03 -2.31
N PHE A 55 1.46 6.96 -2.41
CA PHE A 55 1.75 8.39 -2.19
C PHE A 55 2.15 8.69 -0.75
N ALA A 56 1.57 8.00 0.23
CA ALA A 56 1.99 8.13 1.63
C ALA A 56 3.47 7.78 1.81
N CYS A 57 3.92 6.68 1.19
CA CYS A 57 5.33 6.30 1.17
C CYS A 57 6.19 7.37 0.51
N LEU A 58 5.77 7.85 -0.67
CA LEU A 58 6.46 8.92 -1.42
C LEU A 58 6.63 10.20 -0.57
N TRP A 59 5.56 10.66 0.08
CA TRP A 59 5.59 11.87 0.91
C TRP A 59 6.44 11.69 2.17
N ALA A 60 6.46 10.48 2.73
CA ALA A 60 7.13 10.16 3.98
C ALA A 60 8.61 9.78 3.82
N GLY A 61 9.07 9.54 2.58
CA GLY A 61 10.44 9.09 2.29
C GLY A 61 10.65 7.59 2.50
N PHE A 62 9.59 6.78 2.36
CA PHE A 62 9.67 5.33 2.38
C PHE A 62 9.75 4.77 0.95
N PRO A 63 10.69 3.87 0.64
CA PRO A 63 10.64 3.11 -0.59
C PRO A 63 9.40 2.20 -0.62
N SER A 64 8.48 2.43 -1.56
CA SER A 64 7.34 1.52 -1.77
C SER A 64 7.75 0.32 -2.63
N VAL A 65 7.26 -0.86 -2.26
CA VAL A 65 7.46 -2.12 -2.99
C VAL A 65 6.09 -2.65 -3.41
N PRO A 66 5.69 -2.46 -4.68
CA PRO A 66 4.40 -2.93 -5.17
C PRO A 66 4.41 -4.47 -5.31
N LEU A 67 3.40 -5.13 -4.76
CA LEU A 67 3.25 -6.58 -4.76
C LEU A 67 1.98 -6.97 -5.52
N SER A 68 2.02 -8.09 -6.23
CA SER A 68 0.87 -8.58 -7.02
C SER A 68 0.01 -9.57 -6.24
N GLU A 69 -1.30 -9.37 -6.31
CA GLU A 69 -2.31 -10.34 -5.83
C GLU A 69 -2.18 -11.69 -6.57
N ALA A 70 -1.75 -11.67 -7.83
CA ALA A 70 -1.63 -12.86 -8.68
C ALA A 70 -0.41 -13.74 -8.37
N TRP A 71 0.52 -13.27 -7.55
CA TRP A 71 1.68 -14.07 -7.16
C TRP A 71 1.29 -15.18 -6.20
N ASP A 72 1.94 -16.33 -6.28
CA ASP A 72 1.89 -17.31 -5.21
C ASP A 72 2.71 -16.85 -3.98
N SER A 73 2.60 -17.57 -2.88
CA SER A 73 3.30 -17.25 -1.64
C SER A 73 4.83 -17.30 -1.79
N GLY A 74 5.38 -18.20 -2.62
CA GLY A 74 6.82 -18.34 -2.79
C GLY A 74 7.45 -17.15 -3.52
N ILE A 75 6.79 -16.66 -4.58
CA ILE A 75 7.21 -15.44 -5.27
C ILE A 75 7.10 -14.23 -4.33
N MET A 76 6.00 -14.14 -3.56
CA MET A 76 5.81 -13.03 -2.63
C MET A 76 6.88 -13.02 -1.54
N GLU A 77 7.15 -14.16 -0.92
CA GLU A 77 8.20 -14.33 0.09
C GLU A 77 9.57 -13.93 -0.46
N ALA A 78 9.93 -14.40 -1.66
CA ALA A 78 11.19 -14.08 -2.30
C ALA A 78 11.35 -12.57 -2.54
N VAL A 79 10.30 -11.87 -2.98
CA VAL A 79 10.31 -10.42 -3.20
C VAL A 79 10.40 -9.66 -1.87
N LEU A 80 9.60 -10.05 -0.86
CA LEU A 80 9.64 -9.42 0.47
C LEU A 80 11.04 -9.50 1.07
N HIS A 81 11.67 -10.66 0.98
CA HIS A 81 13.05 -10.87 1.46
C HIS A 81 14.08 -10.10 0.63
N GLN A 82 14.02 -10.17 -0.71
CA GLN A 82 14.99 -9.50 -1.58
C GLN A 82 14.92 -7.97 -1.47
N ALA A 83 13.72 -7.41 -1.27
CA ALA A 83 13.51 -5.97 -1.13
C ALA A 83 13.57 -5.48 0.32
N ASP A 84 13.92 -6.34 1.28
CA ASP A 84 14.02 -6.02 2.71
C ASP A 84 12.77 -5.30 3.25
N VAL A 85 11.60 -5.83 2.90
CA VAL A 85 10.31 -5.26 3.30
C VAL A 85 10.06 -5.53 4.78
N ALA A 86 9.88 -4.46 5.57
CA ALA A 86 9.65 -4.58 7.01
C ALA A 86 8.22 -4.20 7.45
N ALA A 87 7.40 -3.69 6.54
CA ALA A 87 5.99 -3.41 6.79
C ALA A 87 5.18 -3.55 5.50
N CYS A 88 3.91 -3.94 5.61
CA CYS A 88 3.01 -4.06 4.46
C CYS A 88 1.69 -3.30 4.68
N CYS A 89 1.28 -2.53 3.68
CA CYS A 89 -0.10 -2.09 3.52
C CYS A 89 -0.84 -3.09 2.62
N CYS A 90 -1.90 -3.71 3.12
CA CYS A 90 -2.67 -4.69 2.36
C CYS A 90 -4.18 -4.46 2.48
N THR A 91 -4.92 -4.81 1.43
CA THR A 91 -6.38 -4.96 1.56
C THR A 91 -6.70 -6.12 2.51
N PRO A 92 -7.89 -6.14 3.13
CA PRO A 92 -8.28 -7.25 4.01
C PRO A 92 -8.22 -8.63 3.35
N ALA A 93 -8.45 -8.69 2.02
CA ALA A 93 -8.39 -9.93 1.26
C ALA A 93 -6.98 -10.53 1.18
N GLU A 94 -5.96 -9.68 1.13
CA GLU A 94 -4.55 -10.11 1.00
C GLU A 94 -3.86 -10.37 2.34
N LEU A 95 -4.48 -9.94 3.45
CA LEU A 95 -3.90 -10.09 4.80
C LEU A 95 -3.48 -11.53 5.14
N PRO A 96 -4.27 -12.60 4.87
CA PRO A 96 -3.85 -13.96 5.18
C PRO A 96 -2.60 -14.39 4.42
N LYS A 97 -2.46 -13.95 3.15
CA LYS A 97 -1.32 -14.27 2.31
C LYS A 97 -0.06 -13.55 2.82
N VAL A 98 -0.17 -12.27 3.15
CA VAL A 98 0.93 -11.48 3.73
C VAL A 98 1.39 -12.07 5.06
N LEU A 99 0.47 -12.40 5.97
CA LEU A 99 0.83 -13.01 7.25
C LEU A 99 1.42 -14.41 7.11
N GLY A 100 1.04 -15.16 6.07
CA GLY A 100 1.58 -16.48 5.79
C GLY A 100 3.02 -16.51 5.29
N VAL A 101 3.53 -15.37 4.79
CA VAL A 101 4.91 -15.24 4.25
C VAL A 101 5.79 -14.29 5.06
N ALA A 102 5.22 -13.54 6.00
CA ALA A 102 5.94 -12.58 6.84
C ALA A 102 6.58 -13.20 8.10
N ALA A 103 6.98 -14.47 8.03
CA ALA A 103 7.53 -15.25 9.15
C ALA A 103 9.06 -15.17 9.22
#